data_AF-A0A3C1GGF7-F1
#
_entry.id   AF-A0A3C1GGF7-F1
#
_cell.length_a   1.000
_cell.length_b   1.000
_cell.length_c   1.000
_cell.angle_alpha   90.00
_cell.angle_beta   90.00
_cell.angle_gamma   90.00
#
_symmetry.space_group_name_H-M   'P 1'
#
loop_
_entity.id
_entity.type
_entity.pdbx_description
1 polymer ?
#
loop_
_entity_poly.entity_id
_entity_poly.type
_entity_poly.pdbx_seq_one_letter_code
_entity_poly.pdbx_strand_id
1 'polypeptide(L)'
;VGGLTGLDTRGWPRVTRIIRAVGLGPDFGDVPINVLAAAQLRGRQVHEAVAALAGGRDEPVSPRAAPYLEAFRKFLADSGCRVVAAEVEVAHPLWRYAGRLDLLAWLRGRRAILDVKTGASEGADYQVAGYVDAWNAQHPTERVEVGGVIEVREDKTYRYREVDLPKALNVWRAALVVHGAIAGR
;
A
#
# COMPACT_ATOMS: atom_id res chain seq x y z
N VAL A 1 -11.52 7.45 -14.44
CA VAL A 1 -11.36 6.66 -13.19
C VAL A 1 -12.42 7.16 -12.24
N GLY A 2 -13.56 6.46 -12.19
CA GLY A 2 -14.76 6.94 -11.52
C GLY A 2 -14.64 6.86 -9.99
N GLY A 3 -15.13 7.90 -9.33
CA GLY A 3 -15.74 7.84 -8.01
C GLY A 3 -14.88 7.28 -6.88
N LEU A 4 -14.20 8.21 -6.19
CA LEU A 4 -13.99 8.11 -4.74
C LEU A 4 -15.23 7.48 -4.11
N THR A 5 -15.02 6.38 -3.39
CA THR A 5 -16.03 5.53 -2.77
C THR A 5 -17.10 6.43 -2.14
N GLY A 6 -18.33 6.50 -2.66
CA GLY A 6 -19.41 7.31 -2.08
C GLY A 6 -19.86 6.84 -0.69
N LEU A 7 -19.04 6.05 -0.01
CA LEU A 7 -19.23 5.46 1.30
C LEU A 7 -18.62 6.39 2.35
N ASP A 8 -19.41 6.72 3.37
CA ASP A 8 -18.88 7.33 4.59
C ASP A 8 -18.15 6.25 5.42
N THR A 9 -16.82 6.24 5.32
CA THR A 9 -15.96 5.29 6.04
C THR A 9 -15.52 5.81 7.42
N ARG A 10 -16.13 6.88 7.95
CA ARG A 10 -15.79 7.37 9.29
C ARG A 10 -15.98 6.27 10.34
N GLY A 11 -14.96 6.07 11.18
CA GLY A 11 -14.95 5.03 12.22
C GLY A 11 -14.66 3.61 11.73
N TRP A 12 -14.44 3.40 10.42
CA TRP A 12 -14.05 2.09 9.91
C TRP A 12 -12.56 1.85 10.20
N PRO A 13 -12.18 0.65 10.68
CA PRO A 13 -10.77 0.32 10.87
C PRO A 13 -10.02 0.39 9.55
N ARG A 14 -8.78 0.90 9.61
CA ARG A 14 -7.89 0.97 8.45
C ARG A 14 -7.16 -0.36 8.27
N VAL A 15 -6.87 -0.76 7.04
CA VAL A 15 -6.12 -1.99 6.72
C VAL A 15 -4.87 -2.15 7.60
N THR A 16 -4.05 -1.10 7.71
CA THR A 16 -2.84 -1.11 8.55
C THR A 16 -3.12 -1.27 10.04
N ARG A 17 -4.25 -0.76 10.53
CA ARG A 17 -4.67 -0.92 11.93
C ARG A 17 -5.12 -2.35 12.22
N ILE A 18 -5.82 -2.98 11.29
CA ILE A 18 -6.26 -4.38 11.39
C ILE A 18 -5.05 -5.30 11.46
N ILE A 19 -4.10 -5.15 10.51
CA ILE A 19 -2.86 -5.93 10.45
C ILE A 19 -2.09 -5.86 11.77
N ARG A 20 -1.91 -4.66 12.32
CA ARG A 20 -1.21 -4.46 13.59
C ARG A 20 -1.97 -5.09 14.77
N ALA A 21 -3.28 -4.92 14.83
CA ALA A 21 -4.09 -5.43 15.94
C ALA A 21 -4.09 -6.97 16.05
N VAL A 22 -3.88 -7.67 14.93
CA VAL A 22 -3.80 -9.14 14.90
C VAL A 22 -2.37 -9.69 14.88
N GLY A 23 -1.36 -8.82 15.09
CA GLY A 23 0.05 -9.25 15.16
C GLY A 23 0.67 -9.65 13.82
N LEU A 24 0.12 -9.19 12.68
CA LEU A 24 0.66 -9.46 11.34
C LEU A 24 1.51 -8.30 10.78
N GLY A 25 1.70 -7.24 11.56
CA GLY A 25 2.51 -6.08 11.20
C GLY A 25 3.90 -6.14 11.84
N PRO A 26 4.80 -5.22 11.45
CA PRO A 26 6.13 -5.14 12.02
C PRO A 26 6.07 -4.89 13.53
N ASP A 27 6.89 -5.63 14.27
CA ASP A 27 7.15 -5.39 15.69
C ASP A 27 8.26 -4.34 15.84
N PHE A 28 7.97 -3.30 16.62
CA PHE A 28 8.87 -2.19 16.88
C PHE A 28 9.19 -2.02 18.37
N GLY A 29 8.88 -3.02 19.20
CA GLY A 29 9.00 -2.93 20.67
C GLY A 29 10.36 -2.42 21.17
N ASP A 30 11.44 -2.81 20.50
CA ASP A 30 12.82 -2.47 20.89
C ASP A 30 13.43 -1.31 20.09
N VAL A 31 12.68 -0.67 19.18
CA VAL A 31 13.22 0.39 18.33
C VAL A 31 13.09 1.74 19.03
N PRO A 32 14.18 2.53 19.16
CA PRO A 32 14.14 3.85 19.78
C PRO A 32 13.11 4.77 19.10
N ILE A 33 12.34 5.52 19.91
CA ILE A 33 11.23 6.37 19.43
C ILE A 33 11.67 7.40 18.38
N ASN A 34 12.86 7.96 18.53
CA ASN A 34 13.44 8.91 17.57
C ASN A 34 13.77 8.25 16.23
N VAL A 35 14.21 6.99 16.23
CA VAL A 35 14.48 6.21 15.02
C VAL A 35 13.16 5.89 14.29
N LEU A 36 12.13 5.50 15.04
CA LEU A 36 10.78 5.27 14.48
C LEU A 36 10.19 6.53 13.86
N ALA A 37 10.23 7.66 14.58
CA ALA A 37 9.74 8.93 14.07
C ALA A 37 10.50 9.36 12.80
N ALA A 38 11.81 9.21 12.79
CA ALA A 38 12.63 9.50 11.62
C ALA A 38 12.28 8.57 10.44
N ALA A 39 11.99 7.29 10.67
CA ALA A 39 11.58 6.34 9.64
C ALA A 39 10.19 6.63 9.07
N GLN A 40 9.23 6.97 9.93
CA GLN A 40 7.88 7.38 9.53
C GLN A 40 7.90 8.66 8.70
N LEU A 41 8.67 9.67 9.12
CA LEU A 41 8.82 10.91 8.36
C LEU A 41 9.44 10.64 6.98
N ARG A 42 10.46 9.79 6.91
CA ARG A 42 11.08 9.41 5.63
C ARG A 42 10.08 8.73 4.71
N GLY A 43 9.37 7.71 5.21
CA GLY A 43 8.35 7.00 4.45
C GLY A 43 7.30 7.96 3.89
N ARG A 44 6.75 8.84 4.74
CA ARG A 44 5.79 9.86 4.31
C ARG A 44 6.32 10.74 3.17
N GLN A 45 7.52 11.29 3.30
CA GLN A 45 8.11 12.14 2.26
C GLN A 45 8.33 11.40 0.94
N VAL A 46 8.67 10.11 1.00
CA VAL A 46 8.83 9.30 -0.21
C VAL A 46 7.48 9.01 -0.87
N HIS A 47 6.44 8.66 -0.11
CA HIS A 47 5.09 8.46 -0.67
C HIS A 47 4.54 9.75 -1.29
N GLU A 48 4.71 10.89 -0.63
CA GLU A 48 4.31 12.20 -1.16
C GLU A 48 5.01 12.48 -2.51
N ALA A 49 6.32 12.24 -2.59
CA ALA A 49 7.10 12.42 -3.83
C ALA A 49 6.69 11.43 -4.94
N VAL A 50 6.41 10.18 -4.59
CA VAL A 50 5.90 9.15 -5.52
C VAL A 50 4.53 9.55 -6.06
N ALA A 51 3.63 10.04 -5.20
CA ALA A 51 2.30 10.49 -5.60
C ALA A 51 2.34 11.77 -6.46
N ALA A 52 3.28 12.68 -6.20
CA ALA A 52 3.53 13.84 -7.06
C ALA A 52 3.98 13.40 -8.45
N LEU A 53 5.01 12.54 -8.53
CA LEU A 53 5.51 11.99 -9.78
C LEU A 53 4.42 11.25 -10.57
N ALA A 54 3.65 10.37 -9.91
CA ALA A 54 2.56 9.61 -10.51
C ALA A 54 1.45 10.50 -11.07
N GLY A 55 1.19 11.65 -10.43
CA GLY A 55 0.24 12.65 -10.89
C GLY A 55 0.79 13.60 -11.96
N GLY A 56 2.04 13.42 -12.42
CA GLY A 56 2.70 14.32 -13.36
C GLY A 56 2.98 15.71 -12.79
N ARG A 57 3.01 15.85 -11.47
CA ARG A 57 3.31 17.12 -10.79
C ARG A 57 4.82 17.26 -10.62
N ASP A 58 5.34 18.43 -10.95
CA ASP A 58 6.74 18.81 -10.72
C ASP A 58 6.84 19.51 -9.36
N GLU A 59 7.07 18.72 -8.31
CA GLU A 59 7.16 19.22 -6.94
C GLU A 59 8.59 19.07 -6.39
N PRO A 60 9.08 20.04 -5.58
CA PRO A 60 10.36 19.90 -4.92
C PRO A 60 10.42 18.63 -4.06
N VAL A 61 11.43 17.80 -4.32
CA VAL A 61 11.67 16.57 -3.57
C VAL A 61 12.67 16.84 -2.46
N SER A 62 12.38 16.41 -1.23
CA SER A 62 13.33 16.58 -0.14
C SER A 62 14.64 15.83 -0.44
N PRO A 63 15.81 16.32 0.00
CA PRO A 63 17.08 15.60 -0.18
C PRO A 63 17.04 14.17 0.36
N ARG A 64 16.23 13.93 1.41
CA ARG A 64 16.05 12.62 2.03
C ARG A 64 15.20 11.67 1.17
N ALA A 65 14.21 12.18 0.45
CA ALA A 65 13.34 11.37 -0.41
C ALA A 65 13.92 11.17 -1.81
N ALA A 66 14.78 12.07 -2.26
CA ALA A 66 15.38 12.06 -3.60
C ALA A 66 15.98 10.70 -4.02
N PRO A 67 16.85 10.03 -3.24
CA PRO A 67 17.41 8.74 -3.67
C PRO A 67 16.36 7.64 -3.81
N TYR A 68 15.33 7.64 -2.97
CA TYR A 68 14.23 6.67 -3.03
C TYR A 68 13.33 6.92 -4.24
N LEU A 69 13.11 8.19 -4.61
CA LEU A 69 12.38 8.53 -5.82
C LEU A 69 13.15 8.10 -7.08
N GLU A 70 14.48 8.21 -7.08
CA GLU A 70 15.32 7.66 -8.15
C GLU A 70 15.18 6.14 -8.28
N ALA A 71 15.19 5.42 -7.15
CA ALA A 71 14.91 3.98 -7.15
C ALA A 71 13.51 3.66 -7.73
N PHE A 72 12.50 4.46 -7.40
CA PHE A 72 11.15 4.31 -7.94
C PHE A 72 11.10 4.59 -9.46
N ARG A 73 11.75 5.66 -9.94
CA ARG A 73 11.89 5.95 -11.38
C ARG A 73 12.54 4.79 -12.11
N LYS A 74 13.59 4.20 -11.52
CA LYS A 74 14.25 3.01 -12.07
C LYS A 74 13.29 1.83 -12.16
N PHE A 75 12.47 1.57 -11.14
CA PHE A 75 11.43 0.54 -11.20
C PHE A 75 10.45 0.77 -12.37
N LEU A 76 9.95 2.00 -12.54
CA LEU A 76 9.04 2.33 -13.65
C LEU A 76 9.69 2.05 -15.02
N ALA A 77 10.94 2.48 -15.20
CA ALA A 77 11.69 2.29 -16.44
C ALA A 77 11.96 0.80 -16.74
N ASP A 78 12.42 0.04 -15.76
CA ASP A 78 12.79 -1.37 -15.93
C ASP A 78 11.57 -2.28 -16.14
N SER A 79 10.45 -1.99 -15.48
CA SER A 79 9.27 -2.87 -15.46
C SER A 79 8.22 -2.54 -16.53
N GLY A 80 8.28 -1.35 -17.12
CA GLY A 80 7.21 -0.83 -17.97
C GLY A 80 5.91 -0.55 -17.21
N CYS A 81 5.97 -0.43 -15.87
CA CYS A 81 4.81 -0.11 -15.04
C CYS A 81 4.24 1.25 -15.42
N ARG A 82 2.91 1.32 -15.60
CA ARG A 82 2.18 2.54 -15.91
C ARG A 82 1.22 2.85 -14.79
N VAL A 83 1.55 3.86 -13.98
CA VAL A 83 0.68 4.30 -12.89
C VAL A 83 -0.59 4.96 -13.46
N VAL A 84 -1.74 4.55 -12.94
CA VAL A 84 -3.07 5.08 -13.28
C VAL A 84 -3.48 6.15 -12.27
N ALA A 85 -3.27 5.86 -10.99
CA ALA A 85 -3.56 6.76 -9.89
C ALA A 85 -2.69 6.41 -8.69
N ALA A 86 -2.44 7.40 -7.83
CA ALA A 86 -1.73 7.23 -6.58
C ALA A 86 -2.62 7.64 -5.40
N GLU A 87 -2.35 7.08 -4.22
CA GLU A 87 -2.95 7.48 -2.96
C GLU A 87 -4.50 7.38 -2.95
N VAL A 88 -5.03 6.29 -3.51
CA VAL A 88 -6.47 6.08 -3.75
C VAL A 88 -7.14 5.48 -2.52
N GLU A 89 -8.24 6.08 -2.08
CA GLU A 89 -9.08 5.52 -1.02
C GLU A 89 -9.89 4.31 -1.53
N VAL A 90 -9.90 3.24 -0.74
CA VAL A 90 -10.66 2.01 -0.99
C VAL A 90 -11.40 1.59 0.27
N ALA A 91 -12.53 0.90 0.11
CA ALA A 91 -13.31 0.40 1.23
C ALA A 91 -14.02 -0.91 0.89
N HIS A 92 -14.06 -1.85 1.83
CA HIS A 92 -14.87 -3.04 1.66
C HIS A 92 -16.22 -2.84 2.37
N PRO A 93 -17.35 -2.70 1.65
CA PRO A 93 -18.63 -2.35 2.26
C PRO A 93 -19.17 -3.42 3.23
N LEU A 94 -19.05 -4.71 2.86
CA LEU A 94 -19.54 -5.81 3.71
C LEU A 94 -18.70 -5.99 4.99
N TRP A 95 -17.36 -6.03 4.87
CA TRP A 95 -16.45 -6.17 6.01
C TRP A 95 -16.20 -4.86 6.79
N ARG A 96 -16.71 -3.72 6.30
CA ARG A 96 -16.65 -2.39 6.93
C ARG A 96 -15.23 -1.97 7.35
N TYR A 97 -14.26 -2.12 6.46
CA TYR A 97 -12.90 -1.56 6.62
C TYR A 97 -12.54 -0.67 5.44
N ALA A 98 -11.55 0.21 5.64
CA ALA A 98 -11.07 1.13 4.61
C ALA A 98 -9.54 1.16 4.53
N GLY A 99 -9.01 1.74 3.46
CA GLY A 99 -7.58 1.79 3.20
C GLY A 99 -7.23 2.86 2.19
N ARG A 100 -5.94 3.18 2.09
CA ARG A 100 -5.38 4.04 1.06
C ARG A 100 -4.26 3.27 0.38
N LEU A 101 -4.49 2.87 -0.86
CA LEU A 101 -3.47 2.18 -1.65
C LEU A 101 -2.49 3.20 -2.19
N ASP A 102 -1.21 2.83 -2.30
CA ASP A 102 -0.19 3.74 -2.79
C ASP A 102 -0.35 3.96 -4.30
N LEU A 103 -0.47 2.87 -5.07
CA LEU A 103 -0.51 2.92 -6.53
C LEU A 103 -1.54 1.94 -7.11
N LEU A 104 -2.42 2.47 -7.95
CA LEU A 104 -3.16 1.70 -8.94
C LEU A 104 -2.43 1.83 -10.28
N ALA A 105 -2.09 0.72 -10.92
CA ALA A 105 -1.25 0.72 -12.10
C ALA A 105 -1.65 -0.37 -13.11
N TRP A 106 -1.06 -0.28 -14.30
CA TRP A 106 -0.92 -1.39 -15.23
C TRP A 106 0.52 -1.91 -15.17
N LEU A 107 0.68 -3.19 -14.86
CA LEU A 107 1.98 -3.86 -14.84
C LEU A 107 1.90 -5.07 -15.77
N ARG A 108 2.72 -5.07 -16.84
CA ARG A 108 2.73 -6.15 -17.84
C ARG A 108 1.32 -6.47 -18.40
N GLY A 109 0.53 -5.43 -18.66
CA GLY A 109 -0.83 -5.55 -19.20
C GLY A 109 -1.91 -5.96 -18.19
N ARG A 110 -1.56 -6.19 -16.92
CA ARG A 110 -2.50 -6.56 -15.86
C ARG A 110 -2.75 -5.40 -14.92
N ARG A 111 -4.00 -5.24 -14.44
CA ARG A 111 -4.32 -4.21 -13.44
C ARG A 111 -3.68 -4.60 -12.11
N ALA A 112 -2.93 -3.69 -11.52
CA ALA A 112 -2.11 -3.95 -10.35
C ALA A 112 -2.37 -2.94 -9.23
N ILE A 113 -2.33 -3.43 -7.98
CA ILE A 113 -2.13 -2.59 -6.80
C ILE A 113 -0.71 -2.82 -6.30
N LEU A 114 0.04 -1.73 -6.17
CA LEU A 114 1.44 -1.75 -5.76
C LEU A 114 1.61 -0.91 -4.50
N ASP A 115 2.29 -1.47 -3.50
CA ASP A 115 2.60 -0.83 -2.23
C ASP A 115 4.10 -0.52 -2.18
N VAL A 116 4.45 0.74 -1.88
CA VAL A 116 5.82 1.25 -1.87
C VAL A 116 6.35 1.21 -0.44
N LYS A 117 7.58 0.75 -0.25
CA LYS A 117 8.23 0.63 1.07
C LYS A 117 9.64 1.17 1.04
N THR A 118 10.01 1.92 2.08
CA THR A 118 11.34 2.52 2.29
C THR A 118 12.13 1.86 3.43
N GLY A 119 11.77 0.63 3.78
CA GLY A 119 12.24 -0.06 4.99
C GLY A 119 11.49 -1.37 5.21
N ALA A 120 11.25 -1.73 6.48
CA ALA A 120 10.54 -2.96 6.86
C ALA A 120 9.24 -3.16 6.07
N SER A 121 9.12 -4.33 5.45
CA SER A 121 8.00 -4.74 4.59
C SER A 121 7.16 -5.88 5.20
N GLU A 122 7.35 -6.15 6.50
CA GLU A 122 6.53 -7.12 7.23
C GLU A 122 5.05 -6.72 7.17
N GLY A 123 4.19 -7.70 6.89
CA GLY A 123 2.75 -7.48 6.70
C GLY A 123 2.35 -6.76 5.40
N ALA A 124 3.29 -6.34 4.55
CA ALA A 124 2.98 -5.64 3.30
C ALA A 124 2.12 -6.49 2.34
N ASP A 125 2.30 -7.81 2.33
CA ASP A 125 1.50 -8.73 1.52
C ASP A 125 0.03 -8.70 1.92
N TYR A 126 -0.24 -8.66 3.23
CA TYR A 126 -1.59 -8.58 3.77
C TYR A 126 -2.19 -7.19 3.57
N GLN A 127 -1.35 -6.16 3.58
CA GLN A 127 -1.76 -4.79 3.25
C GLN A 127 -2.23 -4.70 1.79
N VAL A 128 -1.42 -5.21 0.85
CA VAL A 128 -1.78 -5.31 -0.56
C VAL A 128 -3.04 -6.15 -0.74
N ALA A 129 -3.13 -7.32 -0.10
CA ALA A 129 -4.32 -8.17 -0.16
C ALA A 129 -5.58 -7.45 0.33
N GLY A 130 -5.49 -6.68 1.43
CA GLY A 130 -6.62 -5.91 1.94
C GLY A 130 -7.10 -4.82 0.99
N TYR A 131 -6.17 -4.16 0.29
CA TYR A 131 -6.51 -3.19 -0.75
C TYR A 131 -7.10 -3.84 -1.99
N VAL A 132 -6.57 -4.98 -2.43
CA VAL A 132 -7.10 -5.76 -3.56
C VAL A 132 -8.52 -6.26 -3.28
N ASP A 133 -8.77 -6.80 -2.09
CA ASP A 133 -10.08 -7.31 -1.68
C ASP A 133 -11.11 -6.17 -1.64
N ALA A 134 -10.75 -5.02 -1.06
CA ALA A 134 -11.60 -3.82 -1.04
C ALA A 134 -11.87 -3.28 -2.45
N TRP A 135 -10.83 -3.10 -3.27
CA TRP A 135 -10.98 -2.62 -4.64
C TRP A 135 -11.90 -3.52 -5.46
N ASN A 136 -11.67 -4.84 -5.41
CA ASN A 136 -12.44 -5.80 -6.20
C ASN A 136 -13.90 -5.90 -5.76
N ALA A 137 -14.19 -5.67 -4.48
CA ALA A 137 -15.57 -5.59 -3.98
C ALA A 137 -16.30 -4.35 -4.50
N GLN A 138 -15.59 -3.24 -4.71
CA GLN A 138 -16.14 -1.98 -5.23
C GLN A 138 -16.21 -1.93 -6.76
N HIS A 139 -15.28 -2.63 -7.43
CA HIS A 139 -15.09 -2.58 -8.88
C HIS A 139 -15.13 -4.00 -9.48
N PRO A 140 -16.29 -4.68 -9.46
CA PRO A 140 -16.39 -6.08 -9.89
C PRO A 140 -16.07 -6.29 -11.37
N THR A 141 -16.18 -5.25 -12.21
CA THR A 141 -15.85 -5.26 -13.64
C THR A 141 -14.43 -4.79 -13.97
N GLU A 142 -13.73 -4.20 -13.00
CA GLU A 142 -12.38 -3.63 -13.17
C GLU A 142 -11.42 -4.19 -12.12
N ARG A 143 -11.43 -5.52 -12.00
CA ARG A 143 -10.69 -6.20 -10.96
C ARG A 143 -9.19 -6.03 -11.10
N VAL A 144 -8.53 -5.97 -9.96
CA VAL A 144 -7.07 -6.06 -9.83
C VAL A 144 -6.67 -7.51 -9.90
N GLU A 145 -5.66 -7.78 -10.72
CA GLU A 145 -5.15 -9.11 -11.02
C GLU A 145 -3.80 -9.36 -10.35
N VAL A 146 -3.03 -8.30 -10.08
CA VAL A 146 -1.68 -8.36 -9.50
C VAL A 146 -1.61 -7.52 -8.24
N GLY A 147 -1.00 -8.08 -7.20
CA GLY A 147 -0.56 -7.34 -6.03
C GLY A 147 0.96 -7.34 -5.99
N GLY A 148 1.59 -6.23 -5.60
CA GLY A 148 3.05 -6.17 -5.52
C GLY A 148 3.56 -5.22 -4.44
N VAL A 149 4.77 -5.50 -3.98
CA VAL A 149 5.52 -4.64 -3.05
C VAL A 149 6.78 -4.15 -3.75
N ILE A 150 7.01 -2.84 -3.69
CA ILE A 150 8.19 -2.16 -4.24
C ILE A 150 9.01 -1.62 -3.07
N GLU A 151 10.10 -2.28 -2.75
CA GLU A 151 11.06 -1.81 -1.75
C GLU A 151 12.08 -0.89 -2.41
N VAL A 152 11.92 0.42 -2.22
CA VAL A 152 12.87 1.45 -2.70
C VAL A 152 13.94 1.71 -1.65
N ARG A 153 15.19 1.87 -2.10
CA ARG A 153 16.36 1.96 -1.22
C ARG A 153 17.14 3.25 -1.45
N GLU A 154 17.90 3.65 -0.44
CA GLU A 154 18.70 4.87 -0.45
C GLU A 154 19.87 4.83 -1.44
N ASP A 155 20.36 3.63 -1.75
CA ASP A 155 21.39 3.39 -2.78
C ASP A 155 20.84 3.50 -4.22
N LYS A 156 19.61 3.99 -4.38
CA LYS A 156 18.89 4.16 -5.65
C LYS A 156 18.55 2.84 -6.34
N THR A 157 18.65 1.72 -5.63
CA THR A 157 18.17 0.42 -6.10
C THR A 157 16.75 0.13 -5.59
N TYR A 158 16.08 -0.84 -6.21
CA TYR A 158 14.78 -1.31 -5.74
C TYR A 158 14.74 -2.84 -5.75
N ARG A 159 13.81 -3.39 -4.96
CA ARG A 159 13.37 -4.77 -5.07
C ARG A 159 11.86 -4.80 -5.30
N TYR A 160 11.45 -5.47 -6.37
CA TYR A 160 10.04 -5.77 -6.61
C TYR A 160 9.75 -7.22 -6.21
N ARG A 161 8.58 -7.45 -5.62
CA ARG A 161 8.05 -8.77 -5.37
C ARG A 161 6.55 -8.79 -5.65
N GLU A 162 6.13 -9.75 -6.46
CA GLU A 162 4.70 -10.06 -6.64
C GLU A 162 4.19 -10.79 -5.39
N VAL A 163 3.01 -10.39 -4.92
CA VAL A 163 2.33 -11.01 -3.77
C VAL A 163 1.61 -12.27 -4.26
N ASP A 164 1.76 -13.38 -3.54
CA ASP A 164 0.88 -14.54 -3.69
C ASP A 164 -0.51 -14.16 -3.18
N LEU A 165 -1.31 -13.55 -4.07
CA LEU A 165 -2.61 -13.00 -3.73
C LEU A 165 -3.59 -14.05 -3.18
N PRO A 166 -3.75 -15.25 -3.76
CA PRO A 166 -4.61 -16.28 -3.19
C PRO A 166 -4.28 -16.58 -1.72
N LYS A 167 -2.99 -16.78 -1.41
CA LYS A 167 -2.55 -17.03 -0.04
C LYS A 167 -2.76 -15.81 0.86
N ALA A 168 -2.33 -14.63 0.42
CA ALA A 168 -2.41 -13.40 1.20
C ALA A 168 -3.87 -12.99 1.49
N LEU A 169 -4.79 -13.20 0.54
CA LEU A 169 -6.22 -12.95 0.73
C LEU A 169 -6.84 -13.87 1.79
N ASN A 170 -6.45 -15.14 1.83
CA ASN A 170 -6.93 -16.06 2.86
C ASN A 170 -6.48 -15.61 4.25
N VAL A 171 -5.21 -15.21 4.41
CA VAL A 171 -4.68 -14.68 5.67
C VAL A 171 -5.35 -13.35 6.03
N TRP A 172 -5.54 -12.45 5.07
CA TRP A 172 -6.23 -11.19 5.27
C TRP A 172 -7.66 -11.38 5.78
N ARG A 173 -8.42 -12.31 5.21
CA ARG A 173 -9.79 -12.61 5.67
C ARG A 173 -9.82 -13.23 7.05
N ALA A 174 -8.86 -14.10 7.38
CA ALA A 174 -8.70 -14.59 8.74
C ALA A 174 -8.40 -13.44 9.72
N ALA A 175 -7.52 -12.49 9.34
CA ALA A 175 -7.22 -11.30 10.13
C ALA A 175 -8.47 -10.43 10.37
N LEU A 176 -9.35 -10.27 9.36
CA LEU A 176 -10.62 -9.57 9.53
C LEU A 176 -11.52 -10.22 10.60
N VAL A 177 -11.63 -11.55 10.57
CA VAL A 177 -12.44 -12.32 11.53
C VAL A 177 -11.87 -12.17 12.95
N VAL A 178 -10.56 -12.34 13.12
CA VAL A 178 -9.89 -12.18 14.42
C VAL A 178 -10.03 -10.75 14.94
N HIS A 179 -9.82 -9.75 14.08
CA HIS A 179 -10.01 -8.35 14.46
C HIS A 179 -11.45 -8.05 14.87
N GLY A 180 -12.45 -8.62 14.18
CA GLY A 180 -13.86 -8.51 14.56
C GLY A 180 -14.12 -9.01 15.99
N ALA A 181 -13.62 -10.22 16.29
CA ALA A 181 -13.72 -10.82 17.62
C ALA A 181 -13.03 -9.96 18.71
N ILE A 182 -11.83 -9.43 18.44
CA ILE A 182 -11.11 -8.53 19.38
C ILE A 182 -11.88 -7.21 19.59
N ALA A 183 -12.47 -6.66 18.53
CA ALA A 183 -13.16 -5.38 18.56
C ALA A 183 -14.62 -5.47 19.08
N GLY A 184 -15.10 -6.67 19.42
CA GLY A 184 -16.48 -6.89 19.86
C GLY A 184 -17.52 -6.65 18.76
N ARG A 185 -17.18 -6.99 17.51
CA ARG A 185 -18.03 -6.82 16.32
C ARG A 185 -18.40 -8.15 15.69
#